data_AF-A0A357C6L2-F1
#
_entry.id   AF-A0A357C6L2-F1
#
_cell.length_a   1.000
_cell.length_b   1.000
_cell.length_c   1.000
_cell.angle_alpha   90.00
_cell.angle_beta   90.00
_cell.angle_gamma   90.00
#
_symmetry.space_group_name_H-M   'P 1'
#
loop_
_entity.id
_entity.type
_entity.pdbx_description
1 polymer ?
#
loop_
_entity_poly.entity_id
_entity_poly.type
_entity_poly.pdbx_seq_one_letter_code
_entity_poly.pdbx_strand_id
1 'polypeptide(L)' 'MNFYKFIIARLNGRDIEKDFDYYLGLVKKGIAGFIVFGGELNTVRQGISKLQREANGSLIIASDLEQGLGQQLEG' A
#
# COMPACT_ATOMS: atom_id res chain seq x y z
N MET A 1 13.65 -9.01 -17.44
CA MET A 1 12.76 -7.82 -17.43
C MET A 1 11.89 -7.90 -16.19
N ASN A 2 11.86 -6.87 -15.33
CA ASN A 2 11.04 -6.92 -14.11
C ASN A 2 9.63 -6.36 -14.40
N PHE A 3 8.66 -7.25 -14.61
CA PHE A 3 7.28 -6.89 -14.93
C PHE A 3 6.51 -6.31 -13.74
N TYR A 4 6.96 -6.54 -12.50
CA TYR A 4 6.30 -6.00 -11.31
C TYR A 4 6.28 -4.48 -11.29
N LYS A 5 7.24 -3.83 -11.97
CA LYS A 5 7.31 -2.37 -12.13
C LYS A 5 6.13 -1.75 -12.91
N PHE A 6 5.26 -2.57 -13.50
CA PHE A 6 4.04 -2.12 -14.19
C PHE A 6 2.77 -2.53 -13.45
N ILE A 7 2.88 -3.10 -12.25
CA ILE A 7 1.75 -3.62 -11.48
C ILE A 7 1.50 -2.71 -10.28
N ILE A 8 0.25 -2.32 -10.09
CA ILE A 8 -0.26 -1.71 -8.86
C ILE A 8 -1.22 -2.74 -8.24
N ALA A 9 -0.90 -3.26 -7.06
CA ALA A 9 -1.73 -4.26 -6.37
C ALA A 9 -2.69 -3.59 -5.38
N ARG A 10 -3.77 -4.27 -5.05
CA ARG A 10 -4.65 -3.82 -3.96
C ARG A 10 -3.98 -4.07 -2.61
N LEU A 11 -4.05 -3.08 -1.72
CA LEU A 11 -3.71 -3.20 -0.31
C LEU A 11 -4.99 -2.99 0.51
N ASN A 12 -5.35 -3.97 1.33
CA ASN A 12 -6.42 -3.82 2.32
C ASN A 12 -5.85 -3.20 3.59
N GLY A 13 -6.17 -1.94 3.88
CA GLY A 13 -5.59 -1.24 5.02
C GLY A 13 -6.10 -1.76 6.36
N ARG A 14 -7.25 -2.45 6.40
CA ARG A 14 -7.76 -3.12 7.61
C ARG A 14 -6.90 -4.32 8.04
N ASP A 15 -6.25 -4.96 7.08
CA ASP A 15 -5.42 -6.16 7.30
C ASP A 15 -3.92 -5.89 7.10
N ILE A 16 -3.49 -4.62 7.01
CA ILE A 16 -2.11 -4.26 6.63
C ILE A 16 -1.06 -4.84 7.57
N GLU A 17 -1.36 -4.96 8.86
CA GLU A 17 -0.44 -5.56 9.84
C GLU A 17 -0.40 -7.09 9.73
N LYS A 18 -1.57 -7.70 9.52
CA LYS A 18 -1.72 -9.17 9.38
C LYS A 18 -1.06 -9.66 8.09
N ASP A 19 -1.25 -8.94 6.99
CA ASP A 19 -0.78 -9.31 5.65
C ASP A 19 0.53 -8.57 5.28
N PHE A 20 1.22 -7.99 6.26
CA PHE A 20 2.40 -7.15 6.02
C PHE A 20 3.48 -7.88 5.22
N ASP A 21 3.80 -9.12 5.58
CA ASP A 21 4.83 -9.92 4.93
C ASP A 21 4.49 -10.23 3.47
N TYR A 22 3.21 -10.37 3.14
CA TYR A 22 2.75 -10.52 1.77
C TYR A 22 3.03 -9.26 0.94
N TYR A 23 2.65 -8.09 1.46
CA TYR A 23 2.92 -6.80 0.78
C TYR A 23 4.41 -6.54 0.66
N LEU A 24 5.20 -6.84 1.70
CA LEU A 24 6.65 -6.74 1.67
C LEU A 24 7.25 -7.66 0.60
N GLY A 25 6.71 -8.88 0.44
CA GLY A 25 7.10 -9.78 -0.64
C GLY A 25 6.89 -9.19 -2.04
N LEU A 26 5.81 -8.45 -2.26
CA LEU A 26 5.56 -7.72 -3.52
C LEU A 26 6.53 -6.54 -3.70
N VAL A 27 6.81 -5.79 -2.64
CA VAL A 27 7.83 -4.71 -2.64
C VAL A 27 9.20 -5.26 -3.02
N LYS A 28 9.63 -6.36 -2.40
CA LYS A 28 10.92 -7.02 -2.69
C LYS A 28 11.02 -7.54 -4.13
N LYS A 29 9.89 -7.91 -4.74
CA LYS A 29 9.81 -8.26 -6.17
C LYS A 29 9.86 -7.04 -7.11
N GLY A 30 9.74 -5.83 -6.57
CA GLY A 30 9.82 -4.57 -7.31
C GLY A 30 8.49 -4.13 -7.91
N ILE A 31 7.39 -4.32 -7.17
CA ILE A 31 6.07 -3.79 -7.55
C ILE A 31 6.10 -2.26 -7.70
N ALA A 32 5.28 -1.72 -8.60
CA ALA A 32 5.20 -0.28 -8.82
C ALA A 32 4.53 0.45 -7.65
N GLY A 33 3.55 -0.20 -6.99
CA GLY A 33 2.78 0.46 -5.94
C GLY A 33 1.54 -0.30 -5.51
N PHE A 34 0.72 0.40 -4.71
CA PHE A 34 -0.52 -0.12 -4.17
C PHE A 34 -1.68 0.87 -4.31
N ILE A 35 -2.88 0.33 -4.54
CA ILE A 35 -4.14 1.04 -4.32
C ILE A 35 -4.73 0.60 -2.98
N VAL A 36 -4.94 1.56 -2.07
CA VAL A 36 -5.31 1.33 -0.67
C VAL A 36 -6.81 1.49 -0.47
N PHE A 37 -7.42 0.53 0.22
CA PHE A 37 -8.83 0.56 0.62
C PHE A 37 -9.00 0.19 2.10
N GLY A 38 -9.80 0.96 2.82
CA GLY A 38 -10.14 0.69 4.21
C GLY A 38 -8.98 0.86 5.19
N GLY A 39 -9.29 0.88 6.48
CA GLY A 39 -8.30 0.82 7.56
C GLY A 39 -8.26 2.09 8.39
N GLU A 40 -7.64 1.99 9.56
CA GLU A 40 -7.41 3.14 10.43
C GLU A 40 -6.23 3.97 9.91
N LEU A 41 -6.39 5.29 9.88
CA LEU A 41 -5.47 6.23 9.23
C LEU A 41 -4.02 6.04 9.69
N ASN A 42 -3.77 5.95 11.00
CA ASN A 42 -2.42 5.83 11.52
C ASN A 42 -1.80 4.46 11.23
N THR A 43 -2.58 3.40 11.35
CA THR A 43 -2.17 2.02 11.06
C THR A 43 -1.77 1.90 9.59
N VAL A 44 -2.62 2.41 8.69
CA VAL A 44 -2.35 2.43 7.25
C VAL A 44 -1.12 3.28 6.93
N ARG A 45 -1.03 4.50 7.48
CA ARG A 45 0.12 5.39 7.30
C ARG A 45 1.42 4.74 7.75
N GLN A 46 1.43 4.09 8.92
CA GLN A 46 2.62 3.41 9.44
C GLN A 46 3.02 2.20 8.59
N GLY A 47 2.05 1.37 8.17
CA GLY A 47 2.34 0.23 7.31
C GLY A 47 2.88 0.64 5.94
N ILE A 48 2.28 1.63 5.29
CA ILE A 48 2.79 2.20 4.03
C ILE A 48 4.20 2.76 4.22
N SER A 49 4.45 3.50 5.30
CA SER A 49 5.78 4.04 5.60
C SER A 49 6.84 2.94 5.77
N LYS A 50 6.47 1.80 6.38
CA LYS A 50 7.35 0.63 6.48
C LYS A 50 7.63 0.04 5.09
N LEU A 51 6.61 -0.16 4.26
CA LEU A 51 6.77 -0.68 2.89
C LEU A 51 7.62 0.23 2.01
N GLN A 52 7.44 1.56 2.11
CA GLN A 52 8.19 2.54 1.33
C GLN A 52 9.70 2.48 1.62
N ARG A 53 10.09 2.25 2.89
CA ARG A 53 11.51 2.15 3.28
C ARG A 53 12.21 0.92 2.71
N GLU A 54 11.45 -0.14 2.45
CA GLU A 54 11.97 -1.41 1.92
C GLU A 54 12.01 -1.43 0.38
N ALA A 55 11.40 -0.43 -0.27
CA ALA A 55 11.35 -0.36 -1.73
C ALA A 55 12.65 0.19 -2.31
N ASN A 56 13.14 -0.44 -3.39
CA ASN A 56 14.32 0.03 -4.15
C ASN A 56 14.06 1.34 -4.94
N GLY A 57 12.89 1.95 -4.79
CA GLY A 57 12.43 3.19 -5.42
C GLY A 57 11.10 3.63 -4.80
N SER A 58 10.51 4.73 -5.29
CA SER A 58 9.25 5.21 -4.71
C SER A 58 8.06 4.35 -5.16
N LEU A 59 7.34 3.75 -4.21
CA LEU A 59 6.04 3.12 -4.50
C LEU A 59 5.01 4.20 -4.83
N ILE A 60 4.17 3.94 -5.82
CA ILE A 60 2.96 4.71 -6.09
C ILE A 60 1.90 4.27 -5.08
N ILE A 61 1.38 5.20 -4.30
CA ILE A 61 0.29 4.96 -3.35
C ILE A 61 -0.94 5.69 -3.85
N ALA A 62 -1.97 4.94 -4.22
CA ALA A 62 -3.23 5.46 -4.73
C ALA A 62 -4.38 5.09 -3.78
N SER A 63 -5.46 5.83 -3.87
CA SER A 63 -6.75 5.49 -3.25
C SER A 63 -7.84 6.22 -4.02
N ASP A 64 -9.07 5.70 -3.96
CA ASP A 64 -10.23 6.35 -4.57
C ASP A 64 -10.81 7.37 -3.59
N LEU A 65 -10.53 8.66 -3.84
CA LEU A 65 -10.83 9.78 -2.94
C LEU A 65 -11.96 10.67 -3.46
N GLU A 66 -12.85 10.14 -4.30
CA GLU A 66 -13.95 10.89 -4.91
C GLU A 66 -14.87 11.62 -3.90
N GLN A 67 -14.95 11.15 -2.65
CA GLN A 67 -15.72 11.78 -1.56
C GLN A 67 -14.83 12.19 -0.37
N GLY A 68 -13.53 12.35 -0.59
CA GLY A 68 -12.55 12.70 0.44
C GLY A 68 -11.99 11.50 1.21
N LEU A 69 -10.96 11.75 2.02
CA LEU A 69 -10.19 10.68 2.69
C LEU A 69 -11.02 9.81 3.63
N GLY A 70 -11.99 10.41 4.32
CA GLY A 70 -12.89 9.71 5.25
C GLY A 70 -13.79 8.66 4.59
N GLN A 71 -13.89 8.66 3.25
CA GLN A 71 -14.57 7.60 2.50
C GLN A 71 -13.78 6.28 2.53
N GLN A 72 -12.44 6.37 2.57
CA GLN A 72 -11.55 5.22 2.46
C GLN A 72 -10.92 4.83 3.79
N LEU A 73 -10.61 5.80 4.64
CA LEU A 73 -9.93 5.59 5.91
C LEU A 73 -10.76 6.11 7.07
N GLU A 74 -10.63 5.42 8.20
CA GLU A 74 -11.30 5.74 9.46
C GLU A 74 -10.28 6.35 10.44
N GLY A 75 -10.72 7.24 11.33
CA GLY A 75 -9.87 7.86 12.36
C GLY A 75 -9.40 9.26 12.00
#